data_AF-Q1XGN0-F1
#
_entry.id   AF-Q1XGN0-F1
#
_cell.length_a   1.000
_cell.length_b   1.000
_cell.length_c   1.000
_cell.angle_alpha   90.00
_cell.angle_beta   90.00
_cell.angle_gamma   90.00
#
_symmetry.space_group_name_H-M   'P 1'
#
loop_
_entity.id
_entity.type
_entity.pdbx_description
1 polymer ?
#
loop_
_entity_poly.entity_id
_entity_poly.type
_entity_poly.pdbx_seq_one_letter_code
_entity_poly.pdbx_strand_id
1 'polypeptide(L)'
;MTDKDLTNALMAVGPESKAAKIRQVMPLIEQQLSAGVRRQVILDVLKEQGIELSMETLKSYLYRYRKAQRQKPAKQTKTTSPVPSMQPVIEREASENDGGVSYDTDLDSKVSQTVPLGPSELSKIMNPGDDQNATDLAMYENAGRRKRTPK
;
A
#
# COMPACT_ATOMS: atom_id res chain seq x y z
N MET A 1 -18.11 -43.22 11.57
CA MET A 1 -18.25 -42.19 10.53
C MET A 1 -16.88 -41.55 10.36
N THR A 2 -16.32 -41.66 9.17
CA THR A 2 -14.90 -41.38 8.90
C THR A 2 -14.69 -39.88 8.70
N ASP A 3 -13.55 -39.34 9.13
CA ASP A 3 -13.20 -37.92 8.96
C ASP A 3 -13.31 -37.45 7.49
N LYS A 4 -13.10 -38.37 6.54
CA LYS A 4 -13.27 -38.14 5.09
C LYS A 4 -14.72 -37.83 4.69
N ASP A 5 -15.71 -38.44 5.34
CA ASP A 5 -17.13 -38.18 5.07
C ASP A 5 -17.53 -36.80 5.58
N LEU A 6 -16.98 -36.39 6.74
CA LEU A 6 -17.17 -35.05 7.29
C LEU A 6 -16.55 -33.98 6.38
N THR A 7 -15.33 -34.21 5.88
CA THR A 7 -14.69 -33.27 4.94
C THR A 7 -15.46 -33.14 3.63
N ASN A 8 -15.99 -34.24 3.08
CA ASN A 8 -16.82 -34.20 1.88
C ASN A 8 -18.16 -33.48 2.12
N ALA A 9 -18.79 -33.70 3.28
CA ALA A 9 -20.01 -33.00 3.66
C ALA A 9 -19.77 -31.49 3.84
N LEU A 10 -18.65 -31.09 4.44
CA LEU A 10 -18.26 -29.69 4.59
C LEU A 10 -17.89 -29.02 3.26
N MET A 11 -17.33 -29.77 2.30
CA MET A 11 -17.11 -29.26 0.94
C MET A 11 -18.42 -29.09 0.14
N ALA A 12 -19.43 -29.91 0.43
CA ALA A 12 -20.75 -29.81 -0.19
C ALA A 12 -21.57 -28.62 0.33
N VAL A 13 -21.31 -28.14 1.55
CA VAL A 13 -21.87 -26.88 2.06
C VAL A 13 -21.14 -25.72 1.39
N GLY A 14 -21.67 -25.32 0.22
CA GLY A 14 -21.15 -24.18 -0.52
C GLY A 14 -21.22 -22.88 0.29
N PRO A 15 -20.39 -21.87 -0.05
CA PRO A 15 -20.41 -20.59 0.63
C PRO A 15 -21.77 -19.89 0.48
N GLU A 16 -22.49 -19.75 1.59
CA GLU A 16 -23.82 -19.13 1.61
C GLU A 16 -23.77 -17.63 1.30
N SER A 17 -22.72 -16.94 1.73
CA SER A 17 -22.60 -15.50 1.55
C SER A 17 -21.99 -15.10 0.21
N LYS A 18 -22.54 -14.03 -0.39
CA LYS A 18 -21.98 -13.37 -1.59
C LYS A 18 -20.48 -13.07 -1.42
N ALA A 19 -20.09 -12.58 -0.24
CA ALA A 19 -18.70 -12.26 0.07
C ALA A 19 -17.77 -13.49 0.06
N ALA A 20 -18.24 -14.65 0.50
CA ALA A 20 -17.46 -15.88 0.49
C ALA A 20 -17.29 -16.43 -0.94
N LYS A 21 -18.35 -16.41 -1.76
CA LYS A 21 -18.26 -16.72 -3.21
C LYS A 21 -17.21 -15.86 -3.90
N ILE A 22 -17.21 -14.55 -3.61
CA ILE A 22 -16.24 -13.62 -4.21
C ILE A 22 -14.82 -13.95 -3.78
N ARG A 23 -14.57 -14.24 -2.50
CA ARG A 23 -13.21 -14.58 -2.02
C ARG A 23 -12.63 -15.81 -2.72
N GLN A 24 -13.48 -16.77 -3.14
CA GLN A 24 -13.03 -17.94 -3.90
C GLN A 24 -12.58 -17.57 -5.31
N VAL A 25 -13.28 -16.65 -5.99
CA VAL A 25 -12.96 -16.22 -7.36
C VAL A 25 -11.99 -15.03 -7.44
N MET A 26 -11.67 -14.38 -6.31
CA MET A 26 -10.71 -13.26 -6.24
C MET A 26 -9.35 -13.53 -6.91
N PRO A 27 -8.70 -14.70 -6.73
CA PRO A 27 -7.43 -14.98 -7.41
C PRO A 27 -7.54 -14.94 -8.93
N LEU A 28 -8.63 -15.51 -9.47
CA LEU A 28 -8.91 -15.54 -10.91
C LEU A 28 -9.21 -14.13 -11.44
N ILE A 29 -9.96 -13.33 -10.68
CA ILE A 29 -10.25 -11.93 -11.03
C ILE A 29 -8.96 -11.12 -11.13
N GLU A 30 -8.03 -11.28 -10.20
CA GLU A 30 -6.74 -10.57 -10.24
C GLU A 30 -5.89 -11.00 -11.44
N GLN A 31 -5.89 -12.29 -11.80
CA GLN A 31 -5.24 -12.80 -13.01
C GLN A 31 -5.86 -12.20 -14.28
N GLN A 32 -7.18 -12.09 -14.34
CA GLN A 32 -7.87 -11.51 -15.49
C GLN A 32 -7.58 -10.00 -15.61
N LEU A 33 -7.47 -9.31 -14.47
CA LEU A 33 -7.04 -7.90 -14.42
C LEU A 33 -5.58 -7.73 -14.84
N SER A 34 -4.68 -8.63 -14.46
CA SER A 34 -3.28 -8.56 -14.90
C SER A 34 -3.12 -8.87 -16.39
N ALA A 35 -4.01 -9.69 -16.96
CA ALA A 35 -4.14 -9.90 -18.40
C ALA A 35 -4.74 -8.70 -19.15
N GLY A 36 -5.15 -7.63 -18.45
CA GLY A 36 -5.63 -6.39 -19.05
C GLY A 36 -7.15 -6.30 -19.25
N VAL A 37 -7.93 -7.22 -18.69
CA VAL A 37 -9.40 -7.15 -18.81
C VAL A 37 -9.96 -5.99 -18.01
N ARG A 38 -10.96 -5.31 -18.59
CA ARG A 38 -11.63 -4.18 -17.95
C ARG A 38 -12.47 -4.63 -16.75
N ARG A 39 -12.42 -3.85 -15.68
CA ARG A 39 -13.20 -4.10 -14.45
C ARG A 39 -14.71 -4.18 -14.68
N GLN A 40 -15.24 -3.44 -15.65
CA GLN A 40 -16.68 -3.48 -15.99
C GLN A 40 -17.09 -4.85 -16.52
N VAL A 41 -16.31 -5.42 -17.45
CA VAL A 41 -16.56 -6.75 -18.01
C VAL A 41 -16.58 -7.82 -16.91
N ILE A 42 -15.69 -7.69 -15.92
CA ILE A 42 -15.68 -8.59 -14.76
C ILE A 42 -16.94 -8.45 -13.90
N LEU A 43 -17.46 -7.22 -13.72
CA LEU A 43 -18.72 -7.01 -13.01
C LEU A 43 -19.90 -7.62 -13.75
N ASP A 44 -19.94 -7.51 -15.07
CA ASP A 44 -21.00 -8.08 -15.90
C ASP A 44 -21.02 -9.61 -15.75
N VAL A 45 -19.85 -10.26 -15.85
CA VAL A 45 -19.71 -11.71 -15.62
C VAL A 45 -20.12 -12.09 -14.19
N LEU A 46 -19.73 -11.32 -13.17
CA LEU A 46 -20.14 -11.59 -11.80
C LEU A 46 -21.66 -11.46 -11.62
N LYS A 47 -22.29 -10.49 -12.29
CA LYS A 47 -23.73 -10.30 -12.29
C LYS A 47 -24.47 -11.46 -12.95
N GLU A 48 -23.99 -11.97 -14.08
CA GLU A 48 -24.52 -13.16 -14.74
C GLU A 48 -24.50 -14.40 -13.82
N GLN A 49 -23.48 -14.50 -12.95
CA GLN A 49 -23.38 -15.55 -11.93
C GLN A 49 -24.21 -15.28 -10.67
N GLY A 50 -25.07 -14.26 -10.67
CA GLY A 50 -25.94 -13.88 -9.55
C GLY A 50 -25.24 -13.13 -8.43
N ILE A 51 -24.02 -12.61 -8.67
CA ILE A 51 -23.24 -11.83 -7.71
C ILE A 51 -23.25 -10.36 -8.13
N GLU A 52 -24.29 -9.64 -7.70
CA GLU A 52 -24.38 -8.20 -7.93
C GLU A 52 -23.48 -7.41 -6.98
N LEU A 53 -22.60 -6.59 -7.55
CA LEU A 53 -21.61 -5.77 -6.85
C LEU A 53 -21.49 -4.40 -7.51
N SER A 54 -21.19 -3.38 -6.70
CA SER A 54 -20.78 -2.09 -7.23
C SER A 54 -19.29 -2.07 -7.57
N MET A 55 -18.89 -1.14 -8.42
CA MET A 55 -17.48 -0.89 -8.75
C MET A 55 -16.65 -0.55 -7.51
N GLU A 56 -17.22 0.18 -6.56
CA GLU A 56 -16.57 0.54 -5.31
C GLU A 56 -16.34 -0.67 -4.41
N THR A 57 -17.33 -1.57 -4.33
CA THR A 57 -17.19 -2.83 -3.58
C THR A 57 -16.11 -3.71 -4.19
N LEU A 58 -16.06 -3.84 -5.52
CA LEU A 58 -15.01 -4.59 -6.21
C LEU A 58 -13.61 -4.02 -5.91
N LYS A 59 -13.44 -2.69 -5.97
CA LYS A 59 -12.18 -2.02 -5.61
C LYS A 59 -11.77 -2.32 -4.17
N SER A 60 -12.72 -2.21 -3.24
CA SER A 60 -12.49 -2.47 -1.81
C SER A 60 -12.07 -3.92 -1.57
N TYR A 61 -12.69 -4.87 -2.26
CA TYR A 61 -12.39 -6.29 -2.12
C TYR A 61 -11.01 -6.63 -2.69
N LEU A 62 -10.65 -6.08 -3.85
CA LEU A 62 -9.31 -6.22 -4.43
C LEU A 62 -8.24 -5.62 -3.52
N TYR A 63 -8.49 -4.44 -2.95
CA TYR A 63 -7.57 -3.83 -1.98
C TYR A 63 -7.33 -4.74 -0.77
N ARG A 64 -8.41 -5.25 -0.16
CA ARG A 64 -8.34 -6.17 0.99
C ARG A 64 -7.63 -7.47 0.62
N TYR A 65 -7.89 -7.99 -0.57
CA TYR A 65 -7.24 -9.20 -1.08
C TYR A 65 -5.73 -8.98 -1.24
N ARG A 66 -5.30 -7.93 -1.94
CA ARG A 66 -3.87 -7.59 -2.10
C ARG A 66 -3.17 -7.35 -0.77
N LYS A 67 -3.83 -6.66 0.17
CA LYS A 67 -3.30 -6.43 1.51
C LYS A 67 -3.09 -7.75 2.27
N ALA A 68 -4.07 -8.65 2.24
CA ALA A 68 -3.96 -9.95 2.88
C ALA A 68 -2.85 -10.82 2.28
N GLN A 69 -2.63 -10.75 0.95
CA GLN A 69 -1.55 -11.49 0.29
C GLN A 69 -0.16 -10.97 0.69
N ARG A 70 -0.01 -9.67 0.91
CA ARG A 70 1.26 -9.07 1.40
C ARG A 70 1.58 -9.44 2.85
N GLN A 71 0.56 -9.69 3.66
CA GLN A 71 0.71 -10.01 5.09
C GLN A 71 0.90 -11.51 5.36
N LYS A 72 0.58 -12.38 4.40
CA LYS A 72 0.92 -13.79 4.51
C LYS A 72 2.44 -13.92 4.30
N PRO A 73 3.20 -14.43 5.29
CA PRO A 73 4.61 -14.75 5.07
C PRO A 73 4.65 -15.75 3.93
N ALA A 74 5.28 -15.36 2.82
CA ALA A 74 5.37 -16.18 1.64
C ALA A 74 5.97 -17.53 2.04
N LYS A 75 5.16 -18.58 2.09
CA LYS A 75 5.68 -19.95 1.94
C LYS A 75 6.28 -19.97 0.54
N GLN A 76 7.58 -19.76 0.49
CA GLN A 76 8.40 -19.62 -0.70
C GLN A 76 8.21 -20.85 -1.59
N THR A 77 7.32 -20.78 -2.57
CA THR A 77 7.56 -21.47 -3.83
C THR A 77 8.63 -20.65 -4.54
N LYS A 78 9.89 -21.03 -4.31
CA LYS A 78 11.05 -20.50 -5.02
C LYS A 78 10.91 -20.86 -6.50
N THR A 79 10.29 -19.99 -7.29
CA THR A 79 10.55 -19.94 -8.73
C THR A 79 11.68 -18.94 -8.94
N THR A 80 12.88 -19.48 -9.04
CA THR A 80 14.07 -18.77 -9.48
C THR A 80 13.83 -18.19 -10.87
N SER A 81 13.96 -16.88 -11.02
CA SER A 81 14.38 -16.28 -12.28
C SER A 81 15.20 -15.02 -11.99
N PRO A 82 16.29 -14.82 -12.74
CA PRO A 82 17.45 -14.08 -12.28
C PRO A 82 17.32 -12.58 -12.51
N VAL A 83 17.96 -11.84 -11.62
CA VAL A 83 18.28 -10.42 -11.73
C VAL A 83 19.13 -10.19 -12.99
N PRO A 84 18.78 -9.26 -13.91
CA PRO A 84 19.79 -8.58 -14.70
C PRO A 84 20.37 -7.44 -13.86
N SER A 85 21.67 -7.59 -13.62
CA SER A 85 22.53 -6.61 -12.98
C SER A 85 22.58 -5.29 -13.76
N MET A 86 22.87 -4.24 -13.02
CA MET A 86 22.98 -2.83 -13.38
C MET A 86 23.92 -2.56 -14.54
N GLN A 87 23.59 -1.55 -15.37
CA GLN A 87 24.56 -0.52 -15.77
C GLN A 87 23.83 0.84 -15.88
N PRO A 88 24.34 1.92 -15.26
CA PRO A 88 23.90 3.28 -15.55
C PRO A 88 24.64 3.77 -16.80
N VAL A 89 23.91 3.97 -17.90
CA VAL A 89 24.45 4.72 -19.04
C VAL A 89 24.43 6.20 -18.65
N ILE A 90 25.58 6.69 -18.20
CA ILE A 90 25.90 8.11 -18.16
C ILE A 90 26.37 8.46 -19.57
N GLU A 91 25.53 9.13 -20.34
CA GLU A 91 25.95 9.79 -21.57
C GLU A 91 25.46 11.24 -21.50
N ARG A 92 26.42 12.14 -21.38
CA ARG A 92 26.22 13.59 -21.36
C ARG A 92 25.94 14.00 -22.80
N GLU A 93 24.79 14.62 -23.04
CA GLU A 93 24.70 15.64 -24.08
C GLU A 93 23.96 16.86 -23.52
N ALA A 94 24.67 17.99 -23.58
CA ALA A 94 24.16 19.29 -23.28
C ALA A 94 23.02 19.62 -24.24
N SER A 95 21.89 20.05 -23.70
CA SER A 95 21.00 20.96 -24.42
C SER A 95 20.75 22.13 -23.50
N GLU A 96 21.43 23.22 -23.81
CA GLU A 96 21.05 24.56 -23.43
C GLU A 96 19.57 24.74 -23.78
N ASN A 97 18.75 25.10 -22.81
CA ASN A 97 17.53 25.82 -23.12
C ASN A 97 17.38 26.95 -22.11
N ASP A 98 17.71 28.12 -22.63
CA ASP A 98 17.43 29.45 -22.16
C ASP A 98 15.95 29.56 -21.75
N GLY A 99 15.70 30.06 -20.54
CA GLY A 99 14.35 30.14 -19.98
C GLY A 99 14.34 30.65 -18.56
N GLY A 100 15.14 31.70 -18.29
CA GLY A 100 15.05 32.45 -17.04
C GLY A 100 13.71 33.17 -16.96
N VAL A 101 12.77 32.62 -16.20
CA VAL A 101 11.58 33.36 -15.77
C VAL A 101 11.83 33.85 -14.34
N SER A 102 12.32 35.08 -14.26
CA SER A 102 12.52 35.80 -13.00
C SER A 102 11.16 36.18 -12.42
N TYR A 103 10.85 35.68 -11.22
CA TYR A 103 9.80 36.27 -10.39
C TYR A 103 10.46 37.23 -9.41
N ASP A 104 10.21 38.51 -9.65
CA ASP A 104 10.49 39.58 -8.71
C ASP A 104 9.44 39.52 -7.59
N THR A 105 9.88 39.11 -6.41
CA THR A 105 9.16 39.38 -5.16
C THR A 105 10.20 39.70 -4.11
N ASP A 106 10.47 41.00 -3.96
CA ASP A 106 11.08 41.54 -2.76
C ASP A 106 10.28 41.11 -1.53
N LEU A 107 10.91 40.39 -0.60
CA LEU A 107 10.54 40.43 0.81
C LEU A 107 11.75 40.05 1.68
N ASP A 108 12.29 41.08 2.31
CA ASP A 108 13.29 41.07 3.38
C ASP A 108 12.91 40.08 4.50
N SER A 109 13.73 39.05 4.76
CA SER A 109 13.85 38.34 6.05
C SER A 109 14.86 37.19 6.00
N LYS A 110 16.09 37.46 6.43
CA LYS A 110 17.01 36.56 7.17
C LYS A 110 16.78 35.04 7.03
N VAL A 111 17.34 34.41 5.98
CA VAL A 111 17.39 32.94 5.87
C VAL A 111 18.84 32.46 5.92
N SER A 112 19.18 31.81 7.02
CA SER A 112 20.42 31.07 7.25
C SER A 112 20.72 30.15 6.07
N GLN A 113 21.99 30.10 5.66
CA GLN A 113 22.55 29.22 4.63
C GLN A 113 21.83 27.86 4.59
N THR A 114 20.98 27.63 3.58
CA THR A 114 20.40 26.31 3.32
C THR A 114 21.45 25.46 2.62
N VAL A 115 22.23 24.74 3.43
CA VAL A 115 23.06 23.64 2.92
C VAL A 115 22.12 22.65 2.23
N PRO A 116 22.37 22.24 0.97
CA PRO A 116 21.50 21.28 0.30
C PRO A 116 21.53 19.95 1.06
N LEU A 117 20.42 19.64 1.73
CA LEU A 117 20.27 18.45 2.56
C LEU A 117 20.41 17.20 1.68
N GLY A 118 21.41 16.37 1.97
CA GLY A 118 21.64 15.13 1.25
C GLY A 118 20.56 14.07 1.53
N PRO A 119 20.47 13.00 0.72
CA PRO A 119 19.44 11.96 0.87
C PRO A 119 19.43 11.30 2.25
N SER A 120 20.57 11.25 2.93
CA SER A 120 20.69 10.73 4.29
C SER A 120 20.01 11.61 5.34
N GLU A 121 19.96 12.93 5.16
CA GLU A 121 19.26 13.83 6.09
C GLU A 121 17.75 13.79 5.88
N LEU A 122 17.31 13.64 4.63
CA LEU A 122 15.90 13.42 4.30
C LEU A 122 15.37 12.15 4.96
N SER A 123 16.19 11.09 5.02
CA SER A 123 15.84 9.84 5.71
C SER A 123 15.71 10.00 7.23
N LYS A 124 16.51 10.89 7.85
CA LYS A 124 16.42 11.23 9.28
C LYS A 124 15.19 12.09 9.60
N ILE A 125 14.79 12.96 8.67
CA ILE A 125 13.57 13.77 8.79
C ILE A 125 12.32 12.90 8.64
N MET A 126 12.32 11.94 7.70
CA MET A 126 11.16 11.07 7.45
C MET A 126 11.01 9.94 8.47
N ASN A 127 12.10 9.48 9.07
CA ASN A 127 12.10 8.48 10.14
C ASN A 127 12.81 9.05 11.38
N PRO A 128 12.19 10.01 12.10
CA PRO A 128 12.74 10.45 13.37
C PRO A 128 12.78 9.23 14.30
N GLY A 129 13.98 8.86 14.76
CA GLY A 129 14.18 7.66 15.57
C GLY A 129 13.31 7.64 16.82
N ASP A 130 13.07 6.44 17.34
CA ASP A 130 12.18 6.18 18.49
C ASP A 130 12.47 7.04 19.74
N ASP A 131 13.71 7.54 19.88
CA ASP A 131 14.14 8.40 20.99
C ASP A 131 13.39 9.74 21.05
N GLN A 132 13.04 10.32 19.89
CA GLN A 132 12.23 11.56 19.83
C GLN A 132 10.76 11.27 20.16
N ASN A 133 10.25 10.12 19.70
CA ASN A 133 8.88 9.69 19.99
C ASN A 133 8.68 9.42 21.49
N ALA A 134 9.68 8.82 22.16
CA ALA A 134 9.65 8.54 23.60
C ALA A 134 9.67 9.82 24.46
N THR A 135 10.46 10.82 24.04
CA THR A 135 10.55 12.11 24.75
C THR A 135 9.24 12.90 24.65
N ASP A 136 8.61 12.92 23.48
CA ASP A 136 7.32 13.57 23.26
C ASP A 136 6.19 12.90 24.07
N LEU A 137 6.20 11.56 24.14
CA LEU A 137 5.25 10.79 24.94
C LEU A 137 5.35 11.08 26.45
N ALA A 138 6.57 11.17 26.99
CA ALA A 138 6.81 11.50 28.39
C ALA A 138 6.39 12.94 28.76
N MET A 139 6.55 13.88 27.82
CA MET A 139 6.13 15.26 27.98
C MET A 139 4.60 15.39 28.05
N TYR A 140 3.88 14.60 27.25
CA TYR A 140 2.41 14.55 27.26
C TYR A 140 1.85 13.94 28.56
N GLU A 141 2.48 12.90 29.09
CA GLU A 141 2.08 12.29 30.36
C GLU A 141 2.19 13.29 31.54
N ASN A 142 3.28 14.06 31.57
CA ASN A 142 3.53 15.00 32.66
C ASN A 142 2.56 16.20 32.65
N ALA A 143 2.15 16.66 31.47
CA ALA A 143 1.16 17.72 31.32
C ALA A 143 -0.24 17.30 31.82
N GLY A 144 -0.62 16.04 31.63
CA GLY A 144 -1.90 15.50 32.11
C GLY A 144 -1.98 15.31 33.62
N ARG A 145 -0.86 14.94 34.26
CA ARG A 145 -0.81 14.71 35.71
C ARG A 145 -0.91 16.00 36.54
N ARG A 146 -0.48 17.16 36.01
CA ARG A 146 -0.57 18.46 36.72
C ARG A 146 -1.99 18.99 36.92
N LYS A 147 -2.99 18.51 36.16
CA LYS A 147 -4.39 18.95 36.30
C LYS A 147 -5.22 18.12 37.28
N ARG A 148 -4.62 17.15 37.97
CA ARG A 148 -5.34 16.21 38.88
C ARG A 148 -4.87 16.28 40.33
N THR A 149 -4.49 17.46 40.82
CA THR A 149 -4.42 17.72 42.26
C THR A 149 -5.72 18.39 42.70
N PRO A 150 -6.69 17.66 43.27
CA PRO A 150 -7.79 18.28 43.99
C PRO A 150 -7.23 18.99 45.24
N LYS A 151 -7.76 20.19 45.52
CA LYS A 151 -7.56 20.92 46.78
C LYS A 151 -8.52 20.39 47.83
#